data_AF-F7JWF8-F1
#
_entry.id   AF-F7JWF8-F1
#
_cell.length_a   1.000
_cell.length_b   1.000
_cell.length_c   1.000
_cell.angle_alpha   90.00
_cell.angle_beta   90.00
_cell.angle_gamma   90.00
#
_symmetry.space_group_name_H-M   'P 1'
#
loop_
_entity.id
_entity.type
_entity.pdbx_description
1 polymer ?
#
loop_
_entity_poly.entity_id
_entity_poly.type
_entity_poly.pdbx_seq_one_letter_code
_entity_poly.pdbx_strand_id
1 'polypeptide(L)' 'MKNFFINHHSEIDVWSVKMFLYFLFVCTFLLIFNWLNNELLCAILALILPCFIINKQMVNYINKLLHVIFGFRR' A
#
# COMPACT_ATOMS: atom_id res chain seq x y z
N MET A 1 -26.89 -4.47 1.14
CA MET A 1 -25.49 -4.19 1.51
C MET A 1 -24.70 -5.42 1.96
N LYS A 2 -25.22 -6.28 2.84
CA LYS A 2 -24.48 -7.46 3.34
C LYS A 2 -23.90 -8.37 2.24
N ASN A 3 -24.70 -8.72 1.23
CA ASN A 3 -24.24 -9.57 0.11
C ASN A 3 -23.16 -8.90 -0.75
N PHE A 4 -23.17 -7.56 -0.87
CA PHE A 4 -22.13 -6.84 -1.60
C PHE A 4 -20.78 -6.99 -0.91
N PHE A 5 -20.74 -6.77 0.41
CA PHE A 5 -19.52 -6.93 1.20
C PHE A 5 -19.03 -8.37 1.21
N ILE A 6 -19.91 -9.36 1.34
CA ILE A 6 -19.49 -10.78 1.28
C ILE A 6 -18.84 -11.11 -0.06
N ASN A 7 -19.40 -10.61 -1.16
CA ASN A 7 -18.89 -10.90 -2.51
C ASN A 7 -17.61 -10.13 -2.87
N HIS A 8 -17.42 -8.92 -2.33
CA HIS A 8 -16.30 -8.05 -2.70
C HIS A 8 -15.25 -7.88 -1.60
N HIS A 9 -15.43 -8.46 -0.42
CA HIS A 9 -14.51 -8.25 0.73
C HIS A 9 -13.07 -8.59 0.37
N SER A 10 -12.83 -9.64 -0.42
CA SER A 10 -11.47 -10.00 -0.80
C SER A 10 -10.81 -8.98 -1.74
N GLU A 11 -11.59 -8.37 -2.61
CA GLU A 11 -11.10 -7.33 -3.52
C GLU A 11 -10.86 -6.02 -2.77
N ILE A 12 -11.78 -5.68 -1.86
CA ILE A 12 -11.66 -4.52 -0.97
C ILE A 12 -10.39 -4.64 -0.13
N ASP A 13 -10.16 -5.79 0.53
CA ASP A 13 -8.95 -6.04 1.32
C ASP A 13 -7.66 -5.81 0.50
N VAL A 14 -7.59 -6.41 -0.70
CA VAL A 14 -6.41 -6.30 -1.57
C VAL A 14 -6.19 -4.85 -1.98
N TRP A 15 -7.27 -4.13 -2.30
CA TRP A 15 -7.19 -2.72 -2.70
C TRP A 15 -6.76 -1.83 -1.53
N SER A 16 -7.33 -2.05 -0.33
CA SER A 16 -6.96 -1.36 0.90
C SER A 16 -5.49 -1.59 1.26
N VAL A 17 -4.99 -2.82 1.17
CA VAL A 17 -3.58 -3.13 1.43
C VAL A 17 -2.67 -2.46 0.39
N LYS A 18 -3.06 -2.44 -0.89
CA LYS A 18 -2.30 -1.77 -1.93
C LYS A 18 -2.18 -0.27 -1.66
N MET A 19 -3.27 0.40 -1.27
CA MET A 19 -3.28 1.83 -0.93
C MET A 19 -2.46 2.10 0.33
N PHE A 20 -2.59 1.27 1.36
CA PHE A 20 -1.79 1.38 2.58
C PHE A 20 -0.30 1.34 2.27
N LEU A 21 0.13 0.40 1.44
CA LEU A 21 1.54 0.27 1.05
C LEU A 21 2.02 1.43 0.20
N TYR A 22 1.17 1.94 -0.69
CA TYR A 22 1.48 3.13 -1.47
C TYR A 22 1.78 4.31 -0.56
N PHE A 23 0.88 4.65 0.37
CA PHE A 23 1.09 5.78 1.29
C PHE A 23 2.31 5.56 2.19
N LEU A 24 2.52 4.34 2.68
CA LEU A 24 3.68 4.02 3.51
C LEU A 24 4.98 4.26 2.76
N PHE A 25 5.08 3.81 1.50
CA PHE A 25 6.26 4.09 0.67
C PHE A 25 6.41 5.56 0.31
N VAL A 26 5.33 6.27 -0.04
CA VAL A 26 5.40 7.71 -0.32
C VAL A 26 5.98 8.46 0.86
N CYS A 27 5.46 8.24 2.08
CA CYS A 27 5.99 8.86 3.30
C CYS A 27 7.47 8.50 3.53
N THR A 28 7.83 7.22 3.32
CA THR A 28 9.21 6.76 3.49
C THR A 28 10.16 7.40 2.48
N PHE A 29 9.75 7.51 1.21
CA PHE A 29 10.55 8.14 0.17
C PHE A 29 10.66 9.64 0.33
N LEU A 30 9.61 10.34 0.80
CA LEU A 30 9.71 11.75 1.14
C LEU A 30 10.79 11.98 2.21
N LEU A 31 10.85 11.12 3.24
CA LEU A 31 11.91 11.21 4.26
C LEU A 31 13.31 10.91 3.68
N ILE A 32 13.44 9.88 2.85
CA ILE A 32 14.72 9.50 2.23
C ILE A 32 15.21 10.59 1.26
N PHE A 33 14.32 11.14 0.45
CA PHE A 33 14.65 12.11 -0.59
C PHE A 33 14.64 13.55 -0.09
N ASN A 34 14.32 13.81 1.19
CA ASN A 34 14.34 15.15 1.76
C ASN A 34 15.72 15.84 1.66
N TRP A 35 16.80 15.07 1.50
CA TRP A 35 18.14 15.60 1.28
C TRP A 35 18.37 16.21 -0.12
N LEU A 36 17.41 16.08 -1.05
CA LEU A 36 17.54 16.56 -2.42
C LEU A 36 17.16 18.03 -2.43
N ASN A 37 18.08 18.89 -2.89
CA ASN A 37 17.83 20.33 -3.03
C ASN A 37 16.72 20.70 -4.04
N ASN A 38 16.13 19.72 -4.73
CA ASN A 38 15.05 19.93 -5.66
C ASN A 38 13.77 19.23 -5.18
N GLU A 39 12.90 20.01 -4.56
CA GLU A 39 11.61 19.56 -4.00
C GLU A 39 10.71 18.91 -5.04
N LEU A 40 10.70 19.44 -6.28
CA LEU A 40 9.88 18.91 -7.36
C LEU A 40 10.35 17.52 -7.80
N LEU A 41 11.66 17.32 -7.93
CA LEU A 41 12.22 15.99 -8.19
C LEU A 41 11.94 15.02 -7.05
N CYS A 42 12.07 15.47 -5.79
CA CYS A 42 11.75 14.68 -4.61
C CYS A 42 10.30 14.20 -4.63
N ALA A 43 9.34 15.10 -4.86
CA ALA A 43 7.92 14.77 -4.92
C ALA A 43 7.59 13.80 -6.05
N ILE A 44 8.14 14.02 -7.25
CA ILE A 44 7.93 13.13 -8.40
C ILE A 44 8.46 11.72 -8.10
N LEU A 45 9.68 11.62 -7.59
CA LEU A 45 10.28 10.33 -7.25
C LEU A 45 9.50 9.62 -6.15
N ALA A 46 9.12 10.34 -5.10
CA ALA A 46 8.36 9.77 -3.99
C ALA A 46 6.98 9.25 -4.40
N LEU A 47 6.33 9.88 -5.38
CA LEU A 47 5.02 9.45 -5.89
C LEU A 47 5.09 8.31 -6.91
N ILE A 48 6.15 8.27 -7.74
CA ILE A 48 6.28 7.34 -8.86
C ILE A 48 6.94 6.02 -8.45
N LEU A 49 8.00 6.06 -7.64
CA LEU A 49 8.72 4.83 -7.22
C LEU A 49 7.83 3.77 -6.57
N PRO A 50 6.88 4.11 -5.66
CA PRO A 50 6.01 3.14 -5.03
C PRO A 50 5.22 2.29 -6.05
N CYS A 51 4.82 2.87 -7.18
CA CYS A 51 4.08 2.18 -8.22
C CYS A 51 4.88 1.04 -8.87
N PHE A 52 6.21 1.18 -8.95
CA PHE A 52 7.09 0.15 -9.51
C PHE A 52 7.49 -0.92 -8.49
N ILE A 53 7.53 -0.56 -7.21
CA ILE A 53 7.93 -1.48 -6.13
C ILE A 53 6.76 -2.37 -5.70
N ILE A 54 5.54 -1.83 -5.64
CA ILE A 54 4.38 -2.58 -5.18
C ILE A 54 3.98 -3.64 -6.21
N ASN A 55 4.28 -4.90 -5.89
CA ASN A 55 3.86 -6.05 -6.69
C ASN A 55 2.73 -6.86 -6.03
N LYS A 56 2.08 -7.73 -6.81
CA LYS A 56 0.96 -8.56 -6.33
C LYS A 56 1.35 -9.53 -5.21
N GLN A 57 2.58 -10.04 -5.23
CA GLN A 57 3.07 -10.98 -4.20
C GLN A 57 3.20 -10.28 -2.85
N MET A 58 3.72 -9.06 -2.82
CA MET A 58 3.88 -8.24 -1.62
C MET A 58 2.53 -7.88 -1.02
N VAL A 59 1.57 -7.46 -1.85
CA VAL A 59 0.20 -7.16 -1.40
C VAL A 59 -0.45 -8.39 -0.77
N ASN A 60 -0.33 -9.56 -1.42
CA ASN A 60 -0.89 -10.80 -0.88
C ASN A 60 -0.23 -11.23 0.44
N TYR A 61 1.10 -11.10 0.54
CA TYR A 61 1.83 -11.40 1.76
C TYR A 61 1.39 -10.50 2.92
N ILE A 62 1.32 -9.19 2.68
CA ILE A 62 0.93 -8.22 3.70
C ILE A 62 -0.54 -8.37 4.08
N ASN A 63 -1.43 -8.65 3.11
CA ASN A 63 -2.81 -8.97 3.41
C ASN A 63 -2.92 -10.16 4.36
N LYS A 64 -2.21 -11.27 4.06
CA LYS A 64 -2.19 -12.45 4.94
C LYS A 64 -1.61 -12.12 6.33
N LEU A 65 -0.55 -11.32 6.38
CA LEU A 65 0.07 -10.88 7.63
C LEU A 65 -0.89 -10.03 8.46
N LEU A 66 -1.61 -9.09 7.86
CA LEU A 66 -2.61 -8.27 8.53
C LEU A 66 -3.76 -9.13 9.06
N HIS A 67 -4.23 -10.10 8.28
CA HIS A 67 -5.24 -11.07 8.74
C HIS A 67 -4.76 -11.86 9.96
N VAL A 68 -3.49 -12.26 10.00
CA VAL A 68 -2.88 -12.94 11.16
C VAL A 68 -2.76 -12.02 12.38
N ILE A 69 -2.23 -10.80 12.20
CA ILE A 69 -1.99 -9.85 13.31
C ILE A 69 -3.30 -9.39 13.94
N PHE A 70 -4.27 -8.99 13.12
CA PHE A 70 -5.55 -8.48 13.60
C PHE A 70 -6.54 -9.60 13.93
N GLY A 71 -6.16 -10.86 13.70
CA GLY A 71 -7.01 -12.01 14.00
C GLY A 71 -8.31 -12.00 13.19
N PHE A 72 -8.33 -11.37 12.02
CA PHE A 72 -9.46 -11.44 11.10
C PHE A 72 -9.59 -12.89 10.62
N ARG A 73 -10.41 -13.67 11.33
CA ARG A 73 -10.86 -14.97 10.85
C ARG A 73 -11.76 -14.71 9.64
N ARG A 74 -11.27 -15.08 8.46
CA ARG A 74 -12.14 -15.37 7.33
C ARG A 74 -12.88 -16.67 7.58
#